data_AF-A0A2K9D505-F1
#
_entry.id   AF-A0A2K9D505-F1
#
_cell.length_a   1.000
_cell.length_b   1.000
_cell.length_c   1.000
_cell.angle_alpha   90.00
_cell.angle_beta   90.00
_cell.angle_gamma   90.00
#
_symmetry.space_group_name_H-M   'P 1'
#
loop_
_entity.id
_entity.type
_entity.pdbx_description
1 polymer ?
#
loop_
_entity_poly.entity_id
_entity_poly.type
_entity_poly.pdbx_seq_one_letter_code
_entity_poly.pdbx_strand_id
1 'polypeptide(L)' 'MSARKPADWTTAAAYIIVTRIFLVIAAAVFLIRLWITGGDVSCVFSPDPALCTAVKSVR' A
#
# COMPACT_ATOMS: atom_id res chain seq x y z
N MET A 1 5.83 23.97 34.52
CA MET A 1 6.52 23.97 33.21
C MET A 1 6.61 22.51 32.74
N SER A 2 5.89 22.16 31.68
CA SER A 2 5.90 20.79 31.13
C SER A 2 7.28 20.53 30.51
N ALA A 3 8.01 19.54 31.03
CA ALA A 3 9.28 19.11 30.46
C ALA A 3 9.02 18.61 29.03
N ARG A 4 9.37 19.43 28.02
CA ARG A 4 9.48 18.93 26.64
C ARG A 4 10.60 17.89 26.67
N LYS A 5 10.22 16.60 26.64
CA LYS A 5 11.19 15.51 26.46
C LYS A 5 12.04 15.84 25.23
N PRO A 6 13.37 15.69 25.30
CA PRO A 6 14.21 15.83 24.12
C PRO A 6 13.68 14.91 23.04
N ALA A 7 13.65 15.38 21.79
CA ALA A 7 13.20 14.57 20.67
C ALA A 7 14.11 13.33 20.58
N ASP A 8 13.59 12.19 21.02
CA ASP A 8 14.25 10.91 20.95
C ASP A 8 14.36 10.54 19.46
N TRP A 9 15.46 10.92 18.84
CA TRP A 9 15.79 10.68 17.42
C TRP A 9 15.76 9.19 17.07
N THR A 10 15.98 8.31 18.07
CA THR A 10 15.81 6.86 17.96
C THR A 10 14.35 6.45 17.74
N THR A 11 13.38 7.06 18.44
CA THR A 11 11.96 6.78 18.18
C THR A 11 11.54 7.35 16.82
N ALA A 12 11.99 8.56 16.47
CA ALA A 12 11.73 9.14 15.16
C ALA A 12 12.27 8.25 14.02
N ALA A 13 13.50 7.73 14.16
CA ALA A 13 14.08 6.78 13.20
C ALA A 13 13.28 5.47 13.11
N ALA A 14 12.85 4.92 14.25
CA ALA A 14 12.03 3.71 14.28
C ALA A 14 10.70 3.90 13.54
N TYR A 15 10.00 5.02 13.76
CA TYR A 15 8.76 5.33 13.03
C TYR A 15 8.99 5.43 11.52
N ILE A 16 10.05 6.09 11.07
CA ILE A 16 10.37 6.21 9.64
C ILE A 16 10.58 4.84 9.00
N ILE A 17 11.33 3.96 9.66
CA ILE A 17 11.59 2.60 9.17
C ILE A 17 10.27 1.82 9.04
N VAL A 18 9.43 1.87 10.08
CA VAL A 18 8.13 1.20 10.06
C VAL A 18 7.25 1.74 8.93
N THR A 19 7.14 3.06 8.78
CA THR A 19 6.35 3.68 7.70
C THR A 19 6.86 3.27 6.32
N ARG A 20 8.18 3.22 6.11
CA ARG A 20 8.78 2.75 4.85
C ARG A 20 8.40 1.31 4.55
N ILE A 21 8.42 0.42 5.55
CA ILE A 21 8.02 -0.99 5.37
C ILE A 21 6.55 -1.09 4.93
N PHE A 22 5.64 -0.36 5.59
CA PHE A 22 4.23 -0.34 5.18
C PHE A 22 4.04 0.19 3.76
N LEU A 23 4.77 1.23 3.36
CA LEU A 23 4.74 1.75 1.99
C LEU A 23 5.22 0.71 0.97
N VAL A 24 6.30 -0.02 1.27
CA VAL A 24 6.81 -1.08 0.39
C VAL A 24 5.80 -2.22 0.26
N ILE A 25 5.18 -2.65 1.36
CA ILE A 25 4.16 -3.70 1.33
C ILE A 25 2.94 -3.25 0.53
N ALA A 26 2.45 -2.02 0.74
CA ALA A 26 1.33 -1.47 -0.01
C ALA A 26 1.63 -1.38 -1.51
N ALA A 27 2.83 -0.93 -1.88
CA ALA A 27 3.29 -0.89 -3.27
C ALA A 27 3.38 -2.29 -3.89
N ALA A 28 3.91 -3.28 -3.15
CA ALA A 28 3.98 -4.67 -3.63
C ALA A 28 2.59 -5.26 -3.88
N VAL A 29 1.65 -5.09 -2.96
CA VAL A 29 0.25 -5.54 -3.12
C VAL A 29 -0.41 -4.85 -4.33
N PHE A 30 -0.20 -3.56 -4.50
CA PHE A 30 -0.70 -2.81 -5.65
C PHE A 30 -0.15 -3.36 -6.97
N LEU A 31 1.16 -3.61 -7.05
CA LEU A 31 1.80 -4.16 -8.25
C LEU A 31 1.32 -5.58 -8.57
N ILE A 32 1.12 -6.43 -7.56
CA ILE A 32 0.55 -7.77 -7.76
C ILE A 32 -0.87 -7.67 -8.33
N ARG A 33 -1.71 -6.80 -7.75
CA ARG A 33 -3.08 -6.56 -8.24
C ARG A 33 -3.06 -5.99 -9.66
N LEU A 34 -2.15 -5.07 -9.96
CA LEU A 34 -1.99 -4.49 -11.29
C LEU A 34 -1.59 -5.55 -12.32
N TRP A 35 -0.73 -6.48 -11.93
CA TRP A 35 -0.30 -7.59 -12.79
C TRP A 35 -1.44 -8.57 -13.05
N ILE A 36 -2.20 -8.98 -12.02
CA ILE A 36 -3.39 -9.86 -12.18
C ILE A 36 -4.44 -9.23 -13.07
N THR A 37 -4.62 -7.91 -12.97
CA THR A 37 -5.63 -7.18 -13.74
C THR A 37 -5.15 -6.79 -15.14
N GLY A 38 -3.93 -7.16 -15.55
CA GLY A 38 -3.39 -6.80 -16.86
C GLY A 38 -3.17 -5.29 -17.07
N GLY A 39 -2.97 -4.53 -15.99
CA GLY A 39 -2.78 -3.08 -16.03
C GLY A 39 -4.04 -2.25 -15.81
N ASP A 40 -5.18 -2.90 -15.53
CA ASP A 40 -6.47 -2.22 -15.40
C ASP A 40 -6.66 -1.58 -14.01
N VAL A 41 -6.27 -0.31 -13.88
CA VAL A 41 -6.25 0.44 -12.60
C VAL A 41 -7.62 0.50 -11.92
N SER A 42 -8.71 0.44 -12.70
CA SER A 42 -10.07 0.40 -12.15
C SER A 42 -10.36 -0.90 -11.40
N CYS A 43 -9.79 -2.03 -11.86
CA CYS A 43 -9.98 -3.33 -11.23
C CYS A 43 -8.98 -3.63 -10.10
N VAL A 44 -7.85 -2.91 -10.04
CA VAL A 44 -6.84 -3.07 -8.96
C VAL A 44 -7.45 -2.81 -7.57
N PHE A 45 -8.32 -1.82 -7.46
CA PHE A 45 -8.97 -1.45 -6.20
C PHE A 45 -10.25 -2.25 -5.90
N SER A 46 -10.67 -3.14 -6.82
CA SER A 46 -11.80 -4.03 -6.59
C SER A 46 -11.52 -4.98 -5.41
N PRO A 47 -12.55 -5.36 -4.62
CA PRO A 47 -12.44 -6.44 -3.66
C PRO A 47 -11.89 -7.71 -4.30
N ASP A 48 -12.41 -8.03 -5.50
CA ASP A 48 -11.99 -9.15 -6.34
C ASP A 48 -11.44 -8.65 -7.69
N PRO A 49 -10.12 -8.43 -7.82
CA PRO A 49 -9.51 -7.91 -9.04
C PRO A 49 -9.63 -8.88 -10.23
N ALA A 50 -9.51 -10.18 -9.99
CA ALA A 50 -9.61 -11.21 -11.04
C ALA A 50 -11.05 -11.35 -11.58
N LEU A 51 -12.05 -11.25 -10.70
CA LEU A 51 -13.46 -11.28 -11.11
C LEU A 51 -13.83 -10.00 -11.88
N CYS A 52 -13.32 -8.84 -11.44
CA CYS A 52 -13.53 -7.56 -12.11
C CYS A 52 -13.05 -7.59 -13.57
N THR A 53 -11.83 -8.08 -13.82
CA THR A 53 -11.32 -8.19 -15.20
C THR A 53 -12.06 -9.22 -16.02
N ALA A 54 -12.46 -10.35 -15.42
CA ALA A 54 -13.25 -11.35 -16.10
C ALA A 54 -14.60 -10.78 -16.58
N VAL A 55 -15.35 -10.10 -15.70
CA VAL A 55 -16.66 -9.49 -16.05
C VAL A 55 -16.49 -8.36 -17.07
N LYS A 56 -15.42 -7.56 -16.95
CA LYS A 56 -15.13 -6.48 -17.89
C LYS A 56 -14.81 -6.99 -19.30
N SER A 57 -14.14 -8.14 -19.41
CA SER A 57 -13.80 -8.74 -20.71
C SER A 57 -15.00 -9.34 -21.48
N VAL A 58 -16.09 -9.67 -20.78
CA VAL A 58 -17.30 -10.27 -21.37
C VAL A 58 -18.24 -9.21 -21.96
N ARG A 59 -18.04 -7.94 -21.63
CA ARG A 59 -18.92 -6.82 -21.99
C ARG A 59 -18.30 -5.95 -23.08
#